data_AF-A0AAE0WK99-F1
#
_entry.id   AF-A0AAE0WK99-F1
#
_cell.length_a   1.000
_cell.length_b   1.000
_cell.length_c   1.000
_cell.angle_alpha   90.00
_cell.angle_beta   90.00
_cell.angle_gamma   90.00
#
_symmetry.space_group_name_H-M   'P 1'
#
loop_
_entity.id
_entity.type
_entity.pdbx_description
1 polymer ?
#
loop_
_entity_poly.entity_id
_entity_poly.type
_entity_poly.pdbx_seq_one_letter_code
_entity_poly.pdbx_strand_id
1 'polypeptide(L)'
;MPWWVGAVHFQEVAFVFYNTEGYGYPQNLLPNPMGGPERPNYLALSLQMVRQWISFINFGDPNMHLGVDAETWPAYTLDGDGPQNFVFEQNVTSHPEPDLFRAEGIQYISNLIVARAGRNCSGLVACGESDTD
;
A
#
# COMPACT_ATOMS: atom_id res chain seq x y z
N MET A 1 3.00 15.31 -10.34
CA MET A 1 3.68 15.53 -9.04
C MET A 1 5.17 15.36 -9.26
N PRO A 2 6.04 16.06 -8.52
CA PRO A 2 7.46 15.78 -8.57
C PRO A 2 7.75 14.34 -8.11
N TRP A 3 8.71 13.64 -8.73
CA TRP A 3 8.96 12.22 -8.45
C TRP A 3 9.43 11.94 -7.01
N TRP A 4 10.07 12.90 -6.35
CA TRP A 4 10.62 12.74 -4.99
C TRP A 4 9.57 12.74 -3.88
N VAL A 5 8.30 13.04 -4.17
CA VAL A 5 7.21 12.95 -3.18
C VAL A 5 6.61 11.54 -3.08
N GLY A 6 6.97 10.65 -4.00
CA GLY A 6 6.44 9.29 -4.06
C GLY A 6 4.93 9.22 -4.34
N ALA A 7 4.33 8.08 -3.98
CA ALA A 7 2.88 7.90 -3.95
C ALA A 7 2.32 8.55 -2.67
N VAL A 8 1.73 9.73 -2.82
CA VAL A 8 1.18 10.46 -1.67
C VAL A 8 -0.19 9.91 -1.29
N HIS A 9 -0.62 10.23 -0.06
CA HIS A 9 -1.90 9.81 0.50
C HIS A 9 -3.06 10.01 -0.50
N PHE A 10 -3.92 8.99 -0.62
CA PHE A 10 -5.16 8.98 -1.40
C PHE A 10 -4.99 8.89 -2.93
N GLN A 11 -3.78 8.79 -3.46
CA GLN A 11 -3.59 8.66 -4.91
C GLN A 11 -4.05 7.31 -5.46
N GLU A 12 -4.00 6.24 -4.66
CA GLU A 12 -4.38 4.88 -5.04
C GLU A 12 -5.88 4.76 -5.36
N VAL A 13 -6.73 5.63 -4.79
CA VAL A 13 -8.19 5.57 -4.93
C VAL A 13 -8.61 5.65 -6.41
N ALA A 14 -7.97 6.48 -7.22
CA ALA A 14 -8.25 6.51 -8.66
C ALA A 14 -8.03 5.14 -9.33
N PHE A 15 -7.01 4.41 -8.88
CA PHE A 15 -6.65 3.11 -9.44
C PHE A 15 -7.60 2.01 -8.96
N VAL A 16 -7.90 1.97 -7.66
CA VAL A 16 -8.81 0.99 -7.04
C VAL A 16 -10.22 1.06 -7.65
N PHE A 17 -10.72 2.27 -7.93
CA PHE A 17 -12.06 2.48 -8.47
C PHE A 17 -12.13 2.49 -10.00
N TYR A 18 -11.01 2.23 -10.68
CA TYR A 18 -10.93 2.33 -12.15
C TYR A 18 -11.43 3.68 -12.69
N ASN A 19 -11.11 4.76 -11.96
CA ASN A 19 -11.47 6.12 -12.32
C ASN A 19 -10.52 6.62 -13.41
N THR A 20 -10.69 6.10 -14.63
CA THR A 20 -9.78 6.32 -15.76
C THR A 20 -9.55 7.79 -16.08
N GLU A 21 -10.52 8.66 -15.76
CA GLU A 21 -10.43 10.09 -16.02
C GLU A 21 -9.93 10.91 -14.83
N GLY A 22 -9.73 10.27 -13.66
CA GLY A 22 -9.30 10.94 -12.43
C GLY A 22 -10.29 11.99 -11.94
N TYR A 23 -11.59 11.77 -12.17
CA TYR A 23 -12.64 12.68 -11.71
C TYR A 23 -12.59 12.84 -10.19
N GLY A 24 -12.76 14.07 -9.71
CA GLY A 24 -12.68 14.42 -8.30
C GLY A 24 -11.28 14.83 -7.82
N TYR A 25 -10.23 14.64 -8.62
CA TYR A 25 -8.89 15.12 -8.27
C TYR A 25 -8.69 16.59 -8.70
N PRO A 26 -8.73 16.95 -10.01
CA PRO A 26 -8.58 18.35 -10.43
C PRO A 26 -9.58 19.31 -9.79
N GLN A 27 -10.81 18.84 -9.56
CA GLN A 27 -11.89 19.61 -8.95
C GLN A 27 -11.57 20.00 -7.50
N ASN A 28 -10.72 19.23 -6.81
CA ASN A 28 -10.27 19.48 -5.44
C ASN A 28 -8.85 20.04 -5.37
N LEU A 29 -8.36 20.65 -6.45
CA LEU A 29 -6.99 21.19 -6.58
C LEU A 29 -5.89 20.12 -6.43
N LEU A 30 -6.22 18.85 -6.62
CA LEU A 30 -5.26 17.74 -6.66
C LEU A 30 -4.86 17.44 -8.11
N PRO A 31 -3.59 17.09 -8.37
CA PRO A 31 -3.18 16.62 -9.68
C PRO A 31 -3.97 15.38 -10.09
N ASN A 32 -4.36 15.29 -11.37
CA ASN A 32 -4.99 14.09 -11.91
C ASN A 32 -3.99 12.92 -11.89
N PRO A 33 -4.22 11.85 -11.11
CA PRO A 33 -3.31 10.70 -11.03
C PRO A 33 -3.30 9.85 -12.31
N MET A 34 -4.30 10.00 -13.18
CA MET A 34 -4.47 9.24 -14.43
C MET A 34 -4.07 10.03 -15.69
N GLY A 35 -3.47 11.22 -15.51
CA GLY A 35 -3.01 12.07 -16.62
C GLY A 35 -1.56 11.80 -17.04
N GLY A 36 -1.09 12.58 -18.01
CA GLY A 36 0.31 12.59 -18.42
C GLY A 36 0.73 11.47 -19.39
N PRO A 37 2.01 11.41 -19.76
CA PRO A 37 2.54 10.48 -20.77
C PRO A 37 2.44 9.01 -20.34
N GLU A 38 2.51 8.72 -19.04
CA GLU A 38 2.44 7.37 -18.47
C GLU A 38 1.01 6.84 -18.32
N ARG A 39 0.00 7.58 -18.81
CA ARG A 39 -1.42 7.19 -18.72
C ARG A 39 -1.70 5.74 -19.14
N PRO A 40 -1.14 5.19 -20.24
CA PRO A 40 -1.36 3.79 -20.61
C PRO A 40 -0.95 2.80 -19.51
N ASN A 41 0.20 3.04 -18.86
CA ASN A 41 0.70 2.20 -17.77
C ASN A 41 -0.17 2.34 -16.52
N TYR A 42 -0.62 3.55 -16.20
CA TYR A 42 -1.58 3.77 -15.11
C TYR A 42 -2.92 3.08 -15.34
N LEU A 43 -3.43 3.07 -16.58
CA LEU A 43 -4.67 2.36 -16.91
C LEU A 43 -4.53 0.84 -16.80
N ALA A 44 -3.37 0.29 -17.21
CA ALA A 44 -3.07 -1.13 -17.04
C ALA A 44 -2.98 -1.50 -15.55
N LEU A 45 -2.25 -0.72 -14.75
CA LEU A 45 -2.15 -0.91 -13.30
C LEU A 45 -3.52 -0.79 -12.63
N SER A 46 -4.32 0.23 -13.00
CA SER A 46 -5.66 0.43 -12.46
C SER A 46 -6.60 -0.74 -12.81
N LEU A 47 -6.49 -1.30 -14.01
CA LEU A 47 -7.26 -2.49 -14.40
C LEU A 47 -6.86 -3.70 -13.53
N GLN A 48 -5.57 -3.89 -13.29
CA GLN A 48 -5.08 -4.96 -12.42
C GLN A 48 -5.56 -4.78 -10.97
N MET A 49 -5.47 -3.57 -10.42
CA MET A 49 -5.90 -3.25 -9.05
C MET A 49 -7.40 -3.48 -8.87
N VAL A 50 -8.25 -2.91 -9.73
CA VAL A 50 -9.71 -3.06 -9.60
C VAL A 50 -10.14 -4.53 -9.71
N ARG A 51 -9.49 -5.33 -10.57
CA ARG A 51 -9.78 -6.76 -10.71
C ARG A 51 -9.44 -7.55 -9.45
N GLN A 52 -8.28 -7.28 -8.84
CA GLN A 52 -7.89 -7.92 -7.58
C GLN A 52 -8.79 -7.50 -6.42
N TRP A 53 -9.18 -6.23 -6.35
CA TRP A 53 -10.15 -5.76 -5.35
C TRP A 53 -11.53 -6.42 -5.52
N ILE A 54 -12.05 -6.51 -6.75
CA ILE A 54 -13.30 -7.22 -7.05
C ILE A 54 -13.19 -8.71 -6.67
N SER A 55 -12.06 -9.35 -7.00
CA SER A 55 -11.80 -10.74 -6.65
C SER A 55 -11.84 -10.95 -5.15
N PHE A 56 -11.12 -10.12 -4.39
CA PHE A 56 -11.11 -10.20 -2.93
C PHE A 56 -12.51 -10.00 -2.33
N ILE A 57 -13.28 -9.02 -2.82
CA ILE A 57 -14.64 -8.76 -2.35
C ILE A 57 -15.56 -9.97 -2.60
N ASN A 58 -15.43 -10.65 -3.74
CA ASN A 58 -16.33 -11.74 -4.10
C ASN A 58 -15.91 -13.11 -3.54
N PHE A 59 -14.60 -13.34 -3.39
CA PHE A 59 -14.04 -14.67 -3.10
C PHE A 59 -13.19 -14.73 -1.82
N GLY A 60 -12.85 -13.58 -1.21
CA GLY A 60 -11.89 -13.51 -0.11
C GLY A 60 -10.44 -13.76 -0.53
N ASP A 61 -10.18 -13.86 -1.84
CA ASP A 61 -8.87 -14.09 -2.45
C ASP A 61 -8.69 -13.07 -3.59
N PRO A 62 -7.62 -12.25 -3.60
CA PRO A 62 -7.40 -11.27 -4.65
C PRO A 62 -6.99 -11.88 -6.01
N ASN A 63 -6.80 -13.19 -6.14
CA ASN A 63 -6.20 -13.81 -7.34
C ASN A 63 -7.21 -14.53 -8.27
N MET A 64 -8.50 -14.50 -7.96
CA MET A 64 -9.53 -15.28 -8.64
C MET A 64 -10.11 -14.55 -9.85
N HIS A 65 -10.20 -15.24 -10.99
CA HIS A 65 -10.91 -14.78 -12.19
C HIS A 65 -10.51 -13.37 -12.69
N LEU A 66 -9.22 -13.02 -12.60
CA LEU A 66 -8.73 -11.67 -12.89
C LEU A 66 -8.96 -11.22 -14.33
N GLY A 67 -8.81 -12.12 -15.29
CA GLY A 67 -8.89 -11.77 -16.72
C GLY A 67 -7.79 -10.81 -17.19
N VAL A 68 -6.74 -10.66 -16.39
CA VAL A 68 -5.50 -9.94 -16.67
C VAL A 68 -4.34 -10.75 -16.08
N ASP A 69 -3.17 -10.63 -16.68
CA ASP A 69 -1.94 -11.21 -16.13
C ASP A 69 -1.52 -10.39 -14.91
N ALA A 70 -1.37 -11.07 -13.78
CA ALA A 70 -0.90 -10.50 -12.53
C ALA A 70 -0.06 -11.55 -11.81
N GLU A 71 1.02 -11.12 -11.16
CA GLU A 71 1.69 -12.00 -10.21
C GLU A 71 0.75 -12.34 -9.05
N THR A 72 1.01 -13.48 -8.40
CA THR A 72 0.18 -13.92 -7.27
C THR A 72 0.39 -12.96 -6.11
N TRP A 73 -0.71 -12.39 -5.60
CA TRP A 73 -0.71 -11.70 -4.32
C TRP A 73 -0.79 -12.74 -3.19
N PRO A 74 0.30 -12.98 -2.44
CA PRO A 74 0.35 -14.01 -1.43
C PRO A 74 -0.50 -13.65 -0.20
N ALA A 75 -0.99 -14.68 0.50
CA ALA A 75 -1.56 -14.49 1.82
C ALA A 75 -0.45 -14.06 2.79
N TYR A 76 -0.72 -13.01 3.57
CA TYR A 76 0.21 -12.56 4.60
C TYR A 76 0.34 -13.63 5.70
N THR A 77 1.57 -14.04 6.00
CA THR A 77 1.87 -15.05 7.04
C THR A 77 3.18 -14.72 7.75
N LEU A 78 3.32 -15.16 9.00
CA LEU A 78 4.59 -15.08 9.74
C LEU A 78 5.43 -16.36 9.57
N ASP A 79 4.84 -17.42 9.02
CA ASP A 79 5.48 -18.72 8.80
C ASP A 79 6.01 -18.84 7.36
N GLY A 80 6.74 -19.93 7.06
CA GLY A 80 7.18 -20.25 5.71
C GLY A 80 8.20 -19.24 5.17
N ASP A 81 7.90 -18.62 4.03
CA ASP A 81 8.75 -17.62 3.37
C ASP A 81 8.74 -16.25 4.10
N GLY A 82 7.98 -16.13 5.19
CA GLY A 82 7.87 -14.93 6.01
C GLY A 82 6.83 -13.93 5.51
N PRO A 83 6.71 -12.76 6.16
CA PRO A 83 5.71 -11.76 5.81
C PRO A 83 6.05 -11.08 4.48
N GLN A 84 5.05 -11.00 3.61
CA GLN A 84 5.15 -10.36 2.29
C GLN A 84 4.00 -9.38 2.08
N ASN A 85 4.30 -8.21 1.57
CA ASN A 85 3.35 -7.26 1.00
C ASN A 85 3.32 -7.42 -0.54
N PHE A 86 2.32 -6.84 -1.18
CA PHE A 86 2.21 -6.81 -2.64
C PHE A 86 2.34 -5.37 -3.14
N VAL A 87 3.30 -5.14 -4.02
CA VAL A 87 3.63 -3.81 -4.54
C VAL A 87 2.87 -3.57 -5.83
N PHE A 88 2.04 -2.52 -5.82
CA PHE A 88 1.44 -1.97 -7.02
C PHE A 88 2.36 -0.92 -7.63
N GLU A 89 2.98 -1.24 -8.78
CA GLU A 89 3.81 -0.29 -9.52
C GLU A 89 3.58 -0.40 -11.03
N GLN A 90 3.84 0.70 -11.74
CA GLN A 90 3.62 0.88 -13.18
C GLN A 90 4.90 0.73 -14.03
N ASN A 91 6.09 0.87 -13.43
CA ASN A 91 7.38 0.76 -14.14
C ASN A 91 7.79 -0.70 -14.38
N VAL A 92 7.42 -1.58 -13.46
CA VAL A 92 7.71 -3.01 -13.46
C VAL A 92 6.41 -3.78 -13.22
N THR A 93 6.44 -5.09 -13.40
CA THR A 93 5.32 -5.94 -12.99
C THR A 93 5.06 -5.75 -11.49
N SER A 94 3.79 -5.56 -11.10
CA SER A 94 3.40 -5.57 -9.70
C SER A 94 3.70 -6.95 -9.10
N HIS A 95 4.34 -6.99 -7.94
CA HIS A 95 5.00 -8.19 -7.42
C HIS A 95 4.93 -8.26 -5.88
N PRO A 96 5.04 -9.46 -5.30
CA PRO A 96 5.27 -9.60 -3.87
C PRO A 96 6.71 -9.21 -3.51
N GLU A 97 6.89 -8.55 -2.37
CA GLU A 97 8.21 -8.31 -1.78
C GLU A 97 8.19 -8.69 -0.29
N PRO A 98 9.35 -8.93 0.35
CA PRO A 98 9.41 -9.09 1.80
C PRO A 98 8.92 -7.82 2.51
N ASP A 99 8.02 -7.98 3.49
CA ASP A 99 7.48 -6.87 4.30
C ASP A 99 8.50 -6.39 5.35
N LEU A 100 9.59 -5.80 4.87
CA LEU A 100 10.64 -5.19 5.68
C LEU A 100 10.51 -3.66 5.72
N PHE A 101 9.51 -3.11 5.02
CA PHE A 101 9.35 -1.68 4.87
C PHE A 101 9.05 -1.01 6.22
N ARG A 102 10.00 -0.21 6.70
CA ARG A 102 9.93 0.51 7.99
C ARG A 102 9.75 -0.40 9.20
N ALA A 103 10.22 -1.64 9.14
CA ALA A 103 10.08 -2.62 10.23
C ALA A 103 10.51 -2.04 11.61
N GLU A 104 11.72 -1.45 11.69
CA GLU A 104 12.22 -0.81 12.92
C GLU A 104 11.31 0.32 13.43
N GLY A 105 10.82 1.17 12.52
CA GLY A 105 9.94 2.28 12.87
C GLY A 105 8.55 1.83 13.33
N ILE A 106 8.00 0.80 12.68
CA ILE A 106 6.73 0.18 13.06
C ILE A 106 6.86 -0.48 14.44
N GLN A 107 7.98 -1.20 14.68
CA GLN A 107 8.27 -1.81 15.96
C GLN A 107 8.37 -0.76 17.07
N TYR A 108 9.11 0.32 16.84
CA TYR A 108 9.22 1.43 17.79
C TYR A 108 7.86 2.03 18.15
N ILE A 109 7.02 2.33 17.14
CA ILE A 109 5.68 2.88 17.35
C ILE A 109 4.80 1.90 18.13
N SER A 110 4.86 0.61 17.78
CA SER A 110 4.09 -0.45 18.45
C SER A 110 4.48 -0.58 19.93
N ASN A 111 5.79 -0.63 20.21
CA ASN A 111 6.32 -0.65 21.58
C ASN A 111 5.91 0.60 22.35
N LEU A 112 5.97 1.78 21.70
CA LEU A 112 5.61 3.04 22.34
C LEU A 112 4.11 3.11 22.67
N ILE A 113 3.23 2.60 21.81
CA ILE A 113 1.79 2.53 22.08
C ILE A 113 1.52 1.71 23.34
N VAL A 114 2.18 0.55 23.49
CA VAL A 114 2.05 -0.31 24.68
C VAL A 114 2.64 0.39 25.92
N ALA A 115 3.85 0.94 25.81
CA ALA A 115 4.54 1.59 26.92
C ALA A 115 3.78 2.82 27.47
N ARG A 116 3.05 3.54 26.60
CA ARG A 116 2.23 4.70 26.96
C ARG A 116 0.89 4.33 27.58
N ALA A 117 0.50 3.04 27.64
CA ALA A 117 -0.78 2.65 28.18
C ALA A 117 -0.94 3.13 29.64
N GLY A 118 -1.82 4.12 29.84
CA GLY A 118 -2.04 4.74 31.16
C GLY A 118 -0.92 5.68 31.64
N ARG A 119 0.04 6.05 30.78
CA ARG A 119 1.19 6.91 31.11
C ARG A 119 1.27 8.13 30.18
N ASN A 120 1.66 9.28 30.72
CA ASN A 120 1.93 10.48 29.93
C ASN A 120 3.45 10.64 29.70
N CYS A 121 3.98 9.89 28.73
CA CYS A 121 5.38 9.87 28.32
C CYS A 121 5.46 9.88 26.78
N SER A 122 6.60 10.32 26.21
CA SER A 122 6.75 10.52 24.76
C SER A 122 7.82 9.65 24.08
N GLY A 123 8.43 8.71 24.80
CA GLY A 123 9.44 7.77 24.29
C GLY A 123 9.58 6.57 25.22
N LEU A 124 10.15 5.46 24.73
CA LEU A 124 10.25 4.20 25.47
C LEU A 124 10.96 4.38 26.82
N VAL A 125 12.14 5.01 26.83
CA VAL A 125 12.89 5.32 28.05
C VAL A 125 12.10 6.21 29.02
N ALA A 126 11.40 7.23 28.49
CA ALA A 126 10.56 8.11 29.32
C ALA A 126 9.33 7.37 29.89
N CYS A 127 8.92 6.28 29.26
CA CYS A 127 7.89 5.38 29.77
C CYS A 127 8.46 4.31 30.71
N GLY A 128 9.77 4.24 30.94
CA GLY A 128 10.42 3.24 31.80
C GLY A 128 10.77 1.92 31.11
N GLU A 129 10.71 1.88 29.78
CA GLU A 129 11.13 0.74 28.95
C GLU A 129 12.58 0.92 28.45
N SER A 130 13.24 -0.16 28.05
CA SER A 130 14.54 -0.08 27.37
C SER A 130 14.37 0.24 25.88
N ASP A 131 15.30 1.02 25.31
CA ASP A 131 15.39 1.28 23.86
C ASP A 131 16.07 0.11 23.09
N THR A 132 16.41 -0.98 23.77
CA THR A 132 17.12 -2.12 23.20
C THR A 132 16.17 -3.29 22.97
N ASP A 133 15.81 -3.49 21.70
CA ASP A 133 15.57 -4.81 21.10
C ASP A 133 16.15 -4.78 19.68
#